data_AF-A0A891ZVE7-F1
#
_entry.id   AF-A0A891ZVE7-F1
#
_cell.length_a   1.000
_cell.length_b   1.000
_cell.length_c   1.000
_cell.angle_alpha   90.00
_cell.angle_beta   90.00
_cell.angle_gamma   90.00
#
_symmetry.space_group_name_H-M   'P 1'
#
loop_
_entity.id
_entity.type
_entity.pdbx_description
1 polymer ?
#
loop_
_entity_poly.entity_id
_entity_poly.type
_entity_poly.pdbx_seq_one_letter_code
_entity_poly.pdbx_strand_id
1 'polypeptide(L)'
;MVAACLHPAVGATLGDFVRGIVVPDFDTMRTFDRDDASKLLTAVAFAGLGGFWTLFYSYWMREKGIGMAGGTGPAGGEAQPALPASEPEAPARLRAWHRYLSIESLTGIIGNLFTTLMSCLLAYAILRPRGLMPDQFDIAVVQSEFFAASWGNAGRLLFLVIAGAFLADTWLATVDSVAHASRCGERALASFAKQDRVRRDRPLLRGPGRAQPRLSARADAA
;
A
#
# COMPACT_ATOMS: atom_id res chain seq x y z
N MET A 1 -7.08 -19.28 11.54
CA MET A 1 -6.88 -19.71 10.15
C MET A 1 -6.09 -21.02 10.07
N VAL A 2 -4.84 -21.09 10.52
CA VAL A 2 -4.01 -22.32 10.41
C VAL A 2 -4.69 -23.55 11.03
N ALA A 3 -5.21 -23.42 12.26
CA ALA A 3 -5.94 -24.51 12.91
C ALA A 3 -7.16 -25.01 12.10
N ALA A 4 -7.88 -24.12 11.42
CA ALA A 4 -9.04 -24.51 10.60
C ALA A 4 -8.62 -25.20 9.30
N CYS A 5 -7.50 -24.82 8.69
CA CYS A 5 -6.96 -25.48 7.49
C CYS A 5 -6.37 -26.87 7.78
N LEU A 6 -5.98 -27.14 9.03
CA LEU A 6 -5.51 -28.47 9.45
C LEU A 6 -6.67 -29.47 9.65
N HIS A 7 -7.93 -29.03 9.52
CA HIS A 7 -9.08 -29.92 9.64
C HIS A 7 -9.05 -30.98 8.52
N PRO A 8 -9.30 -32.27 8.83
CA PRO A 8 -9.13 -33.37 7.87
C PRO A 8 -9.99 -33.23 6.61
N ALA A 9 -11.19 -32.64 6.73
CA ALA A 9 -12.04 -32.33 5.57
C ALA A 9 -11.41 -31.33 4.58
N VAL A 10 -10.58 -30.39 5.07
CA VAL A 10 -9.89 -29.41 4.22
C VAL A 10 -8.69 -30.06 3.54
N GLY A 11 -7.93 -30.88 4.27
CA GLY A 11 -6.79 -31.63 3.74
C GLY A 11 -7.15 -32.51 2.54
N ALA A 12 -8.33 -33.13 2.56
CA ALA A 12 -8.83 -33.95 1.45
C ALA A 12 -9.03 -33.16 0.14
N THR A 13 -9.36 -31.87 0.23
CA THR A 13 -9.63 -31.00 -0.93
C THR A 13 -8.42 -30.19 -1.40
N LEU A 14 -7.30 -30.25 -0.66
CA LEU A 14 -6.13 -29.40 -0.91
C LEU A 14 -5.50 -29.66 -2.29
N GLY A 15 -5.41 -30.92 -2.71
CA GLY A 15 -4.84 -31.29 -4.01
C GLY A 15 -5.61 -30.69 -5.19
N ASP A 16 -6.94 -30.80 -5.15
CA ASP A 16 -7.82 -30.25 -6.18
C ASP A 16 -7.78 -28.72 -6.21
N PHE A 17 -7.72 -28.09 -5.04
CA PHE A 17 -7.58 -26.64 -4.91
C PHE A 17 -6.27 -26.13 -5.52
N VAL A 18 -5.14 -26.76 -5.19
CA VAL A 18 -3.83 -26.39 -5.77
C VAL A 18 -3.82 -26.60 -7.29
N ARG A 19 -4.42 -27.70 -7.76
CA ARG A 19 -4.56 -27.95 -9.20
C ARG A 19 -5.36 -26.85 -9.89
N GLY A 20 -6.46 -26.39 -9.28
CA GLY A 20 -7.29 -25.30 -9.83
C GLY A 20 -6.60 -23.93 -9.87
N ILE A 21 -5.60 -23.69 -9.01
CA ILE A 21 -4.79 -22.46 -9.06
C ILE A 21 -3.83 -22.48 -10.26
N VAL A 22 -3.21 -23.63 -10.53
CA VAL A 22 -2.17 -23.77 -11.56
C VAL A 22 -2.76 -24.02 -12.94
N VAL A 23 -3.85 -24.80 -13.00
CA VAL A 23 -4.52 -25.19 -14.24
C VAL A 23 -5.96 -24.67 -14.19
N PRO A 24 -6.24 -23.51 -14.82
CA PRO A 24 -7.59 -23.01 -14.92
C PRO A 24 -8.43 -23.97 -15.75
N ASP A 25 -9.55 -24.40 -15.18
CA ASP A 25 -10.56 -25.18 -15.88
C ASP A 25 -11.49 -24.23 -16.64
N PHE A 26 -11.18 -24.02 -17.92
CA PHE A 26 -11.95 -23.12 -18.78
C PHE A 26 -13.29 -23.72 -19.22
N ASP A 27 -13.47 -25.04 -19.14
CA ASP A 27 -14.69 -25.71 -19.59
C ASP A 27 -15.83 -25.54 -18.58
N THR A 28 -15.50 -25.36 -17.30
CA THR A 28 -16.47 -25.12 -16.22
C THR A 28 -16.65 -23.63 -15.88
N MET A 29 -15.92 -22.73 -16.53
CA MET A 29 -16.10 -21.29 -16.34
C MET A 29 -17.42 -20.83 -16.94
N ARG A 30 -18.27 -20.24 -16.09
CA ARG A 30 -19.48 -19.55 -16.54
C ARG A 30 -19.09 -18.37 -17.43
N THR A 31 -19.81 -18.16 -18.52
CA THR A 31 -19.71 -16.96 -19.33
C THR A 31 -20.08 -15.72 -18.51
N PHE A 32 -19.40 -14.60 -18.75
CA PHE A 32 -19.66 -13.34 -18.09
C PHE A 32 -21.06 -12.81 -18.47
N ASP A 33 -21.85 -12.45 -17.47
CA ASP A 33 -23.15 -11.78 -17.64
C ASP A 33 -23.04 -10.31 -17.25
N ARG A 34 -23.89 -9.45 -17.82
CA ARG A 34 -23.95 -8.01 -17.52
C ARG A 34 -24.24 -7.76 -16.04
N ASP A 35 -25.01 -8.66 -15.40
CA ASP A 35 -25.33 -8.61 -13.97
C ASP A 35 -24.09 -8.87 -13.08
N ASP A 36 -23.00 -9.39 -13.62
CA ASP A 36 -21.74 -9.57 -12.88
C ASP A 36 -20.86 -8.32 -12.87
N ALA A 37 -21.20 -7.27 -13.64
CA ALA A 37 -20.39 -6.06 -13.74
C ALA A 37 -20.13 -5.41 -12.37
N SER A 38 -21.14 -5.38 -11.49
CA SER A 38 -21.00 -4.85 -10.13
C SER A 38 -20.06 -5.69 -9.26
N LYS A 39 -20.08 -7.03 -9.43
CA LYS A 39 -19.19 -7.96 -8.70
C LYS A 39 -17.75 -7.79 -9.19
N LEU A 40 -17.57 -7.68 -10.51
CA LEU A 40 -16.26 -7.43 -11.12
C LEU A 40 -15.69 -6.09 -10.65
N LEU A 41 -16.49 -5.02 -10.67
CA LEU A 41 -16.06 -3.71 -10.19
C LEU A 41 -15.65 -3.75 -8.71
N THR A 42 -16.43 -4.45 -7.88
CA THR A 42 -16.11 -4.63 -6.45
C THR A 42 -14.81 -5.41 -6.27
N ALA A 43 -14.60 -6.48 -7.05
CA ALA A 43 -13.36 -7.26 -7.01
C ALA A 43 -12.14 -6.43 -7.45
N VAL A 44 -12.27 -5.60 -8.48
CA VAL A 44 -11.21 -4.69 -8.94
C VAL A 44 -10.91 -3.62 -7.89
N ALA A 45 -11.94 -3.02 -7.29
CA ALA A 45 -11.77 -2.04 -6.22
C ALA A 45 -11.08 -2.66 -5.00
N PHE A 46 -11.48 -3.88 -4.61
CA PHE A 46 -10.86 -4.63 -3.52
C PHE A 46 -9.40 -4.98 -3.83
N ALA A 47 -9.08 -5.41 -5.05
CA ALA A 47 -7.71 -5.66 -5.48
C ALA A 47 -6.85 -4.38 -5.43
N GLY A 48 -7.42 -3.23 -5.77
CA GLY A 48 -6.76 -1.92 -5.69
C GLY A 48 -6.51 -1.43 -4.26
N LEU A 49 -7.27 -1.91 -3.27
CA LEU A 49 -7.17 -1.50 -1.88
C LEU A 49 -5.80 -1.86 -1.26
N GLY A 50 -5.14 -2.91 -1.74
CA GLY A 50 -3.75 -3.21 -1.35
C GLY A 50 -2.75 -2.14 -1.78
N GLY A 51 -2.92 -1.56 -2.97
CA GLY A 51 -2.05 -0.49 -3.50
C GLY A 51 -2.26 0.85 -2.79
N PHE A 52 -3.46 1.09 -2.24
CA PHE A 52 -3.77 2.28 -1.46
C PHE A 52 -2.85 2.43 -0.24
N TRP A 53 -2.57 1.33 0.48
CA TRP A 53 -1.69 1.34 1.66
C TRP A 53 -0.24 1.68 1.34
N THR A 54 0.24 1.30 0.15
CA THR A 54 1.59 1.64 -0.32
C THR A 54 1.81 3.15 -0.43
N LEU A 55 0.75 3.92 -0.69
CA LEU A 55 0.82 5.39 -0.77
C LEU A 55 1.17 6.02 0.58
N PHE A 56 0.77 5.41 1.69
CA PHE A 56 1.00 5.94 3.04
C PHE A 56 2.27 5.39 3.69
N TYR A 57 2.84 4.33 3.13
CA TYR A 57 4.02 3.66 3.69
C TYR A 57 5.19 4.63 3.96
N SER A 58 5.40 5.61 3.08
CA SER A 58 6.45 6.63 3.27
C SER A 58 6.22 7.54 4.48
N TYR A 59 4.97 7.83 4.84
CA TYR A 59 4.65 8.61 6.05
C TYR A 59 4.93 7.80 7.31
N TRP A 60 4.51 6.54 7.34
CA TRP A 60 4.73 5.65 8.48
C TRP A 60 6.22 5.36 8.71
N MET A 61 7.00 5.13 7.65
CA MET A 61 8.45 4.98 7.79
C MET A 61 9.09 6.24 8.39
N ARG A 62 8.61 7.41 7.99
CA ARG A 62 9.11 8.69 8.51
C ARG A 62 8.81 8.85 10.00
N GLU A 63 7.61 8.48 10.44
CA GLU A 63 7.20 8.57 11.84
C GLU A 63 7.87 7.53 12.74
N LYS A 64 8.13 6.34 12.23
CA LYS A 64 8.97 5.35 12.92
C LYS A 64 10.44 5.81 13.04
N GLY A 65 10.82 6.94 12.43
CA GLY A 65 12.18 7.48 12.47
C GLY A 65 13.19 6.62 11.73
N ILE A 66 12.74 5.83 10.74
CA ILE A 66 13.59 4.86 10.05
C ILE A 66 14.33 5.53 8.89
N GLY A 67 15.62 5.22 8.74
CA GLY A 67 16.45 5.74 7.66
C GLY A 67 16.79 7.22 7.85
N MET A 68 16.69 8.02 6.79
CA MET A 68 16.97 9.47 6.85
C MET A 68 15.96 10.23 7.74
N ALA A 69 14.85 9.60 8.13
CA ALA A 69 13.86 10.20 9.01
C ALA A 69 14.28 10.24 10.48
N GLY A 70 15.27 9.44 10.91
CA GLY A 70 15.77 9.47 12.29
C GLY A 70 16.48 10.77 12.67
N GLY A 71 16.95 11.54 11.67
CA GLY A 71 17.52 12.87 11.85
C GLY A 71 16.53 14.02 11.64
N THR A 72 15.32 13.72 11.16
CA THR A 72 14.27 14.71 10.92
C THR A 72 13.17 14.48 11.95
N GLY A 73 13.10 15.30 12.99
CA GLY A 73 12.10 15.15 14.06
C GLY A 73 10.66 14.98 13.57
N PRO A 74 9.75 14.48 14.43
CA PRO A 74 8.41 14.01 14.04
C PRO A 74 7.65 15.04 13.21
N ALA A 75 7.45 14.73 11.91
CA ALA A 75 6.66 15.39 10.86
C ALA A 75 6.62 16.93 10.78
N GLY A 76 7.19 17.70 11.71
CA GLY A 76 6.97 19.11 11.96
C GLY A 76 8.20 19.87 12.45
N GLY A 77 9.37 19.22 12.51
CA GLY A 77 10.65 19.95 12.56
C GLY A 77 11.01 20.39 11.15
N GLU A 78 11.49 21.63 10.99
CA GLU A 78 12.02 22.21 9.75
C GLU A 78 13.31 21.50 9.30
N ALA A 79 13.25 20.20 9.04
CA ALA A 79 14.35 19.49 8.44
C ALA A 79 14.43 19.88 6.97
N GLN A 80 15.38 20.76 6.64
CA GLN A 80 15.75 20.99 5.26
C GLN A 80 16.11 19.64 4.63
N PRO A 81 15.65 19.35 3.40
CA PRO A 81 16.06 18.16 2.67
C PRO A 81 17.55 18.29 2.36
N ALA A 82 18.39 17.87 3.30
CA ALA A 82 19.82 17.77 3.10
C ALA A 82 20.03 16.57 2.19
N LEU A 83 20.37 16.83 0.93
CA LEU A 83 20.99 15.81 0.08
C LEU A 83 22.22 15.31 0.84
N PRO A 84 22.30 14.00 1.18
CA PRO A 84 23.46 13.49 1.87
C PRO A 84 24.69 13.83 1.02
N ALA A 85 25.70 14.44 1.64
CA ALA A 85 27.00 14.57 1.02
C ALA A 85 27.42 13.19 0.51
N SER A 86 28.10 13.13 -0.63
CA SER A 86 28.56 11.87 -1.24
C SER A 86 29.57 11.19 -0.32
N GLU A 87 29.06 10.46 0.67
CA GLU A 87 29.85 9.67 1.60
C GLU A 87 30.28 8.37 0.91
N PRO A 88 31.53 7.92 1.11
CA PRO A 88 32.01 6.68 0.52
C PRO A 88 31.21 5.44 0.96
N GLU A 89 30.54 5.50 2.12
CA GLU A 89 29.67 4.44 2.64
C GLU A 89 28.23 4.48 2.12
N ALA A 90 27.84 5.55 1.40
CA ALA A 90 26.47 5.75 0.91
C ALA A 90 25.94 4.58 0.05
N PRO A 91 26.72 3.95 -0.85
CA PRO A 91 26.23 2.82 -1.65
C PRO A 91 25.92 1.58 -0.80
N ALA A 92 26.71 1.31 0.25
CA ALA A 92 26.50 0.17 1.13
C ALA A 92 25.26 0.39 2.01
N ARG A 93 25.08 1.61 2.55
CA ARG A 93 23.91 2.01 3.33
C ARG A 93 22.62 1.96 2.50
N LEU A 94 22.67 2.38 1.24
CA LEU A 94 21.55 2.31 0.31
C LEU A 94 21.15 0.86 -0.01
N ARG A 95 22.11 -0.04 -0.22
CA ARG A 95 21.82 -1.47 -0.43
C ARG A 95 21.18 -2.11 0.80
N ALA A 96 21.69 -1.80 1.99
CA ALA A 96 21.10 -2.26 3.25
C ALA A 96 19.67 -1.74 3.42
N TRP A 97 19.43 -0.47 3.06
CA TRP A 97 18.11 0.17 3.07
C TRP A 97 17.13 -0.51 2.11
N HIS A 98 17.54 -0.73 0.86
CA HIS A 98 16.72 -1.42 -0.12
C HIS A 98 16.36 -2.84 0.35
N ARG A 99 17.31 -3.56 0.93
CA ARG A 99 17.07 -4.91 1.49
C ARG A 99 16.08 -4.87 2.65
N TYR A 100 16.21 -3.92 3.56
CA TYR A 100 15.27 -3.73 4.67
C TYR A 100 13.83 -3.50 4.14
N LEU A 101 13.65 -2.55 3.22
CA LEU A 101 12.35 -2.23 2.63
C LEU A 101 11.76 -3.41 1.86
N SER A 102 12.61 -4.14 1.13
CA SER A 102 12.20 -5.31 0.36
C SER A 102 11.72 -6.42 1.28
N ILE A 103 12.43 -6.70 2.38
CA ILE A 103 12.03 -7.73 3.35
C ILE A 103 10.72 -7.34 4.02
N GLU A 104 10.59 -6.11 4.54
CA GLU A 104 9.36 -5.67 5.22
C GLU A 104 8.15 -5.76 4.28
N SER A 105 8.29 -5.23 3.06
CA SER A 105 7.21 -5.23 2.07
C SER A 105 6.86 -6.64 1.61
N LEU A 106 7.87 -7.49 1.34
CA LEU A 106 7.66 -8.85 0.89
C LEU A 106 7.03 -9.71 1.99
N THR A 107 7.40 -9.50 3.27
CA THR A 107 6.75 -10.15 4.40
C THR A 107 5.26 -9.80 4.47
N GLY A 108 4.91 -8.53 4.26
CA GLY A 108 3.50 -8.10 4.19
C GLY A 108 2.75 -8.75 3.03
N ILE A 109 3.33 -8.74 1.82
CA ILE A 109 2.73 -9.32 0.62
C ILE A 109 2.53 -10.83 0.76
N ILE A 110 3.58 -11.56 1.17
CA ILE A 110 3.53 -13.02 1.34
C ILE A 110 2.55 -13.38 2.46
N GLY A 111 2.58 -12.65 3.58
CA GLY A 111 1.65 -12.87 4.69
C GLY A 111 0.19 -12.73 4.26
N ASN A 112 -0.14 -11.63 3.56
CA ASN A 112 -1.49 -11.39 3.06
C ASN A 112 -1.91 -12.41 1.98
N LEU A 113 -1.01 -12.77 1.06
CA LEU A 113 -1.27 -13.79 0.06
C LEU A 113 -1.57 -15.14 0.72
N PHE A 114 -0.75 -15.52 1.70
CA PHE A 114 -0.94 -16.76 2.44
C PHE A 114 -2.29 -16.81 3.16
N THR A 115 -2.67 -15.76 3.89
CA THR A 115 -3.97 -15.70 4.57
C THR A 115 -5.15 -15.67 3.60
N THR A 116 -4.99 -15.04 2.43
CA THR A 116 -6.00 -15.03 1.37
C THR A 116 -6.19 -16.42 0.78
N LEU A 117 -5.10 -17.11 0.43
CA LEU A 117 -5.15 -18.48 -0.08
C LEU A 117 -5.80 -19.45 0.91
N MET A 118 -5.51 -19.32 2.20
CA MET A 118 -6.17 -20.12 3.23
C MET A 118 -7.66 -19.84 3.32
N SER A 119 -8.06 -18.58 3.21
CA SER A 119 -9.48 -18.19 3.21
C SER A 119 -10.21 -18.75 1.99
N CYS A 120 -9.59 -18.68 0.81
CA CYS A 120 -10.10 -19.29 -0.41
C CYS A 120 -10.20 -20.81 -0.32
N LEU A 121 -9.18 -21.48 0.23
CA LEU A 121 -9.18 -22.93 0.46
C LEU A 121 -10.32 -23.34 1.40
N LEU A 122 -10.52 -22.59 2.48
CA LEU A 122 -11.56 -22.87 3.46
C LEU A 122 -12.97 -22.64 2.88
N ALA A 123 -13.14 -21.59 2.08
CA ALA A 123 -14.35 -21.37 1.30
C ALA A 123 -14.60 -22.52 0.30
N TYR A 124 -13.57 -22.97 -0.42
CA TYR A 124 -13.68 -24.09 -1.34
C TYR A 124 -14.08 -25.39 -0.63
N ALA A 125 -13.45 -25.70 0.50
CA ALA A 125 -13.69 -26.94 1.24
C ALA A 125 -15.04 -26.97 1.99
N ILE A 126 -15.54 -25.82 2.44
CA ILE A 126 -16.70 -25.74 3.36
C ILE A 126 -17.95 -25.12 2.71
N LEU A 127 -17.82 -24.03 1.94
CA LEU A 127 -18.97 -23.38 1.28
C LEU A 127 -19.39 -24.13 0.02
N ARG A 128 -18.44 -24.58 -0.80
CA ARG A 128 -18.75 -25.26 -2.08
C ARG A 128 -19.64 -26.49 -1.89
N PRO A 129 -19.40 -27.39 -0.91
CA PRO A 129 -20.29 -28.54 -0.68
C PRO A 129 -21.65 -28.17 -0.09
N ARG A 130 -21.75 -27.02 0.60
CA ARG A 130 -22.98 -26.55 1.25
C ARG A 130 -23.84 -25.66 0.36
N GLY A 131 -23.36 -25.28 -0.83
CA GLY A 131 -24.06 -24.36 -1.74
C GLY A 131 -24.29 -22.97 -1.16
N LEU A 132 -23.58 -22.61 -0.08
CA LEU A 132 -23.71 -21.33 0.59
C LEU A 132 -22.89 -20.30 -0.17
N MET A 133 -23.55 -19.57 -1.07
CA MET A 133 -22.97 -18.39 -1.71
C MET A 133 -23.49 -17.16 -0.95
N PRO A 134 -22.66 -16.51 -0.10
CA PRO A 134 -23.11 -15.42 0.75
C PRO A 134 -23.56 -14.24 -0.11
N ASP A 135 -24.68 -13.62 0.29
CA ASP A 135 -25.18 -12.40 -0.32
C ASP A 135 -24.85 -11.21 0.61
N GLN A 136 -24.21 -10.18 0.05
CA GLN A 136 -23.93 -8.91 0.72
C GLN A 136 -23.33 -8.99 2.14
N PHE A 137 -24.10 -8.68 3.18
CA PHE A 137 -23.63 -8.55 4.57
C PHE A 137 -23.38 -9.89 5.27
N ASP A 138 -23.89 -11.00 4.71
CA ASP A 138 -23.75 -12.33 5.31
C ASP A 138 -22.34 -12.91 5.17
N ILE A 139 -21.43 -12.23 4.47
CA ILE A 139 -20.06 -12.72 4.26
C ILE A 139 -19.35 -13.00 5.59
N ALA A 140 -19.44 -12.10 6.57
CA ALA A 140 -18.77 -12.30 7.87
C ALA A 140 -19.43 -13.43 8.69
N VAL A 141 -20.75 -13.58 8.60
CA VAL A 141 -21.50 -14.63 9.30
C VAL A 141 -21.21 -15.99 8.68
N VAL A 142 -21.22 -16.09 7.36
CA VAL A 142 -20.89 -17.31 6.61
C VAL A 142 -19.41 -17.68 6.78
N GLN A 143 -18.50 -16.71 6.89
CA GLN A 143 -17.11 -16.98 7.24
C GLN A 143 -16.94 -17.47 8.69
N SER A 144 -17.80 -17.06 9.61
CA SER A 144 -17.76 -17.54 11.00
C SER A 144 -18.10 -19.03 11.12
N GLU A 145 -18.87 -19.58 10.18
CA GLU A 145 -19.23 -21.01 10.12
C GLU A 145 -18.00 -21.91 9.92
N PHE A 146 -16.91 -21.38 9.35
CA PHE A 146 -15.63 -22.09 9.27
C PHE A 146 -15.06 -22.46 10.64
N PHE A 147 -15.13 -21.52 11.58
CA PHE A 147 -14.66 -21.71 12.94
C PHE A 147 -15.70 -22.44 13.79
N ALA A 148 -16.99 -22.31 13.46
CA ALA A 148 -18.04 -23.11 14.05
C ALA A 148 -17.87 -24.61 13.74
N ALA A 149 -17.45 -24.96 12.53
CA ALA A 149 -17.19 -26.35 12.16
C ALA A 149 -16.07 -27.01 13.00
N SER A 150 -15.10 -26.21 13.47
CA SER A 150 -14.00 -26.73 14.30
C SER A 150 -14.28 -26.64 15.80
N TRP A 151 -14.83 -25.52 16.28
CA TRP A 151 -14.93 -25.18 17.72
C TRP A 151 -16.36 -24.83 18.18
N GLY A 152 -17.37 -25.08 17.35
CA GLY A 152 -18.77 -24.80 17.65
C GLY A 152 -19.06 -23.31 17.88
N ASN A 153 -20.08 -23.03 18.69
CA ASN A 153 -20.58 -21.67 18.88
C ASN A 153 -19.56 -20.70 19.51
N ALA A 154 -18.62 -21.23 20.31
CA ALA A 154 -17.53 -20.45 20.89
C ALA A 154 -16.55 -19.95 19.81
N GLY A 155 -16.23 -20.77 18.81
CA GLY A 155 -15.40 -20.38 17.67
C GLY A 155 -16.04 -19.30 16.81
N ARG A 156 -17.37 -19.39 16.60
CA ARG A 156 -18.15 -18.37 15.89
C ARG A 156 -18.11 -17.01 16.59
N LEU A 157 -18.37 -16.98 17.91
CA LEU A 157 -18.34 -15.73 18.68
C LEU A 157 -16.95 -15.09 18.68
N LEU A 158 -15.91 -15.90 18.90
CA LEU A 158 -14.52 -15.44 18.88
C LEU A 158 -14.15 -14.85 17.51
N PHE A 159 -14.53 -15.51 16.42
CA PHE A 159 -14.30 -15.00 15.07
C PHE A 159 -14.97 -13.66 14.84
N LEU A 160 -16.24 -13.49 15.24
CA LEU A 160 -16.96 -12.23 15.05
C LEU A 160 -16.34 -11.08 15.83
N VAL A 161 -15.88 -11.32 17.06
CA VAL A 161 -15.18 -10.30 17.86
C VAL A 161 -13.87 -9.90 17.20
N ILE A 162 -13.08 -10.88 16.75
CA ILE A 162 -11.80 -10.65 16.06
C ILE A 162 -12.05 -9.90 14.74
N ALA A 163 -13.03 -10.33 13.94
CA ALA A 163 -13.39 -9.67 12.68
C ALA A 163 -13.82 -8.22 12.90
N GLY A 164 -14.60 -7.95 13.95
CA GLY A 164 -14.96 -6.59 14.36
C GLY A 164 -13.74 -5.74 14.74
N ALA A 165 -12.81 -6.30 15.52
CA ALA A 165 -11.57 -5.62 15.88
C ALA A 165 -10.69 -5.32 14.67
N PHE A 166 -10.56 -6.26 13.72
CA PHE A 166 -9.84 -6.04 12.45
C PHE A 166 -10.47 -4.94 11.59
N LEU A 167 -11.80 -4.89 11.55
CA LEU A 167 -12.50 -3.85 10.81
C LEU A 167 -12.27 -2.47 11.44
N ALA A 168 -12.29 -2.40 12.77
CA ALA A 168 -11.98 -1.17 13.51
C ALA A 168 -10.53 -0.73 13.30
N ASP A 169 -9.56 -1.66 13.34
CA ASP A 169 -8.15 -1.39 13.06
C ASP A 169 -7.95 -0.82 11.65
N THR A 170 -8.56 -1.46 10.64
CA THR A 170 -8.51 -0.99 9.24
C THR A 170 -9.09 0.42 9.10
N TRP A 171 -10.21 0.68 9.78
CA TRP A 171 -10.84 2.00 9.76
C TRP A 171 -9.97 3.06 10.43
N LEU A 172 -9.42 2.78 11.62
CA LEU A 172 -8.51 3.68 12.34
C LEU A 172 -7.26 3.99 11.53
N ALA A 173 -6.63 2.98 10.93
CA ALA A 173 -5.46 3.14 10.07
C ALA A 173 -5.78 4.01 8.84
N THR A 174 -7.00 3.91 8.29
CA THR A 174 -7.44 4.74 7.16
C THR A 174 -7.60 6.20 7.56
N VAL A 175 -8.28 6.45 8.68
CA VAL A 175 -8.49 7.81 9.21
C VAL A 175 -7.14 8.48 9.50
N ASP A 176 -6.22 7.75 10.15
CA ASP A 176 -4.89 8.25 10.45
C ASP A 176 -4.09 8.60 9.18
N SER A 177 -4.07 7.67 8.22
CA SER A 177 -3.39 7.84 6.93
C SER A 177 -3.87 9.08 6.16
N VAL A 178 -5.18 9.29 6.10
CA VAL A 178 -5.79 10.46 5.43
C VAL A 178 -5.48 11.75 6.20
N ALA A 179 -5.52 11.73 7.53
CA ALA A 179 -5.15 12.86 8.36
C ALA A 179 -3.66 13.25 8.20
N HIS A 180 -2.78 12.29 7.94
CA HIS A 180 -1.36 12.54 7.66
C HIS A 180 -1.15 13.10 6.25
N ALA A 181 -1.78 12.51 5.24
CA ALA A 181 -1.67 12.98 3.86
C ALA A 181 -2.20 14.41 3.68
N SER A 182 -3.35 14.73 4.28
CA SER A 182 -3.93 16.08 4.26
C SER A 182 -3.02 17.12 4.92
N ARG A 183 -2.55 16.85 6.15
CA ARG A 183 -1.60 17.72 6.86
C ARG A 183 -0.29 17.93 6.08
N CYS A 184 0.22 16.90 5.41
CA CYS A 184 1.41 17.02 4.58
C CYS A 184 1.15 17.88 3.33
N GLY A 185 -0.01 17.69 2.67
CA GLY A 185 -0.42 18.48 1.51
C GLY A 185 -0.54 19.97 1.82
N GLU A 186 -1.18 20.33 2.93
CA GLU A 186 -1.30 21.73 3.37
C GLU A 186 0.06 22.38 3.61
N ARG A 187 0.99 21.68 4.28
CA ARG A 187 2.34 22.19 4.52
C ARG A 187 3.14 22.36 3.23
N ALA A 188 3.02 21.42 2.30
CA ALA A 188 3.66 21.53 1.00
C ALA A 188 3.17 22.77 0.25
N LEU A 189 1.85 22.96 0.17
CA LEU A 189 1.25 24.14 -0.47
C LEU A 189 1.68 25.45 0.19
N ALA A 190 1.71 25.51 1.52
CA ALA A 190 2.20 26.68 2.25
C ALA A 190 3.68 26.97 1.94
N SER A 191 4.51 25.93 1.84
CA SER A 191 5.93 26.06 1.50
C SER A 191 6.15 26.57 0.06
N PHE A 192 5.36 26.07 -0.90
CA PHE A 192 5.37 26.55 -2.29
C PHE A 192 4.93 28.01 -2.36
N ALA A 193 3.84 28.39 -1.67
CA ALA A 193 3.38 29.77 -1.63
C ALA A 193 4.45 30.72 -1.03
N LYS A 194 5.19 30.27 -0.01
CA LYS A 194 6.31 31.01 0.58
C LYS A 194 7.48 31.14 -0.39
N GLN A 195 7.86 30.06 -1.09
CA GLN A 195 8.93 30.09 -2.09
C GLN A 195 8.58 30.97 -3.30
N ASP A 196 7.33 30.92 -3.78
CA ASP A 196 6.87 31.77 -4.87
C ASP A 196 6.89 33.25 -4.49
N ARG A 197 6.47 33.58 -3.26
CA ARG A 197 6.60 34.95 -2.73
C ARG A 197 8.07 35.39 -2.70
N VAL A 198 8.96 34.57 -2.15
CA VAL A 198 10.42 34.86 -2.12
C VAL A 198 11.00 35.00 -3.54
N ARG A 199 10.53 34.21 -4.50
CA ARG A 199 10.99 34.26 -5.89
C ARG A 199 10.47 35.51 -6.62
N ARG A 200 9.24 35.94 -6.33
CA ARG A 200 8.62 37.15 -6.88
C ARG A 200 9.25 38.43 -6.32
N ASP A 201 9.60 38.42 -5.04
CA ASP A 201 10.21 39.54 -4.34
C ASP A 201 11.73 39.59 -4.53
N ARG A 202 12.31 38.62 -5.26
CA ARG A 202 13.74 38.62 -5.61
C ARG A 202 13.97 39.71 -6.67
N PRO A 203 14.69 40.80 -6.35
CA PRO A 203 14.96 41.82 -7.35
C PRO A 203 15.70 41.18 -8.53
N LEU A 204 15.21 41.42 -9.75
CA LEU A 204 15.94 41.11 -10.97
C LEU A 204 17.27 41.83 -10.86
N LEU A 205 18.32 41.13 -10.44
CA LEU A 205 19.69 41.59 -10.62
C LEU A 205 19.87 41.73 -12.13
N ARG A 206 19.60 42.93 -12.65
CA ARG A 206 20.16 43.41 -13.91
C ARG A 206 21.66 43.19 -13.74
N GLY A 207 22.17 42.14 -14.39
CA GLY A 207 23.60 41.89 -14.43
C GLY A 207 24.31 43.17 -14.88
N PRO A 208 25.50 43.46 -14.35
CA PRO A 208 26.25 44.63 -14.76
C PRO A 208 26.39 44.60 -16.27
N GLY A 209 26.01 45.71 -16.92
CA GLY A 209 26.04 45.84 -18.37
C GLY A 209 27.36 45.32 -18.90
N ARG A 210 27.31 44.27 -19.72
CA ARG A 210 28.42 43.95 -20.62
C ARG A 210 28.66 45.21 -21.44
N ALA A 211 29.77 45.88 -21.19
CA ALA A 211 30.29 46.88 -22.10
C ALA A 211 30.35 46.24 -23.49
N GLN A 212 29.50 46.72 -24.41
CA GLN A 212 29.70 46.47 -25.83
C GLN A 212 31.09 47.01 -26.18
N PRO A 213 32.00 46.21 -26.73
CA PRO A 213 33.23 46.75 -27.28
C PRO A 213 32.85 47.65 -28.45
N ARG A 214 33.15 48.95 -28.33
CA ARG A 214 33.10 49.88 -29.46
C ARG A 214 34.03 49.35 -30.54
N LEU A 215 33.46 48.90 -31.65
CA LEU A 215 34.17 48.74 -32.92
C LEU A 215 34.64 50.13 -33.36
N SER A 216 35.84 50.51 -32.93
CA SER A 216 36.56 51.62 -33.54
C SER A 216 37.04 51.16 -34.91
N ALA A 217 36.43 51.72 -35.94
CA ALA A 217 36.95 51.71 -37.29
C ALA A 217 38.44 52.06 -37.30
N ARG A 218 39.25 51.18 -37.89
CA ARG A 218 40.53 51.57 -38.48
C ARG A 218 40.41 51.29 -39.98
N ALA A 219 39.89 52.28 -40.66
CA ALA A 219 40.26 52.54 -42.03
C ALA A 219 41.67 53.16 -42.03
N ASP A 220 42.42 52.78 -43.06
CA ASP A 220 43.51 53.51 -43.71
C ASP A 220 44.98 53.32 -43.27
N ALA A 221 45.72 52.85 -44.29
CA ALA A 221 47.05 53.24 -44.73
C ALA A 221 48.28 52.58 -44.06
N ALA A 222 48.84 51.56 -44.71
CA ALA A 222 49.96 51.68 -45.66
C ALA A 222 50.32 50.30 -46.25
#